data_AF-A0A840GMU7-F1
#
_entry.id   AF-A0A840GMU7-F1
#
_cell.length_a   1.000
_cell.length_b   1.000
_cell.length_c   1.000
_cell.angle_alpha   90.00
_cell.angle_beta   90.00
_cell.angle_gamma   90.00
#
_symmetry.space_group_name_H-M   'P 1'
#
loop_
_entity.id
_entity.type
_entity.pdbx_description
1 polymer ?
#
loop_
_entity_poly.entity_id
_entity_poly.type
_entity_poly.pdbx_seq_one_letter_code
_entity_poly.pdbx_strand_id
1 'polypeptide(L)' 'MEEFYSGFAQRARDLAEKADPFTRRRLLDLAKRYDAKSRPGSPVGRSIPPARATPPTVLFSGSGEI' A
#
# COMPACT_ATOMS: atom_id res chain seq x y z
N MET A 1 7.20 8.44 -15.54
CA MET A 1 6.66 8.46 -14.14
C MET A 1 7.59 7.73 -13.18
N GLU A 2 8.27 6.67 -13.65
CA GLU A 2 9.33 5.97 -12.91
C GLU A 2 10.46 6.89 -12.44
N GLU A 3 10.93 7.81 -13.29
CA GLU A 3 12.03 8.74 -12.97
C GLU A 3 11.71 9.68 -11.80
N PHE A 4 10.44 10.07 -11.65
CA PHE A 4 10.00 10.91 -10.54
C PHE A 4 10.08 10.18 -9.20
N TYR A 5 9.68 8.90 -9.17
CA TYR A 5 9.75 8.06 -7.99
C TYR A 5 11.19 7.66 -7.65
N SER A 6 12.03 7.39 -8.65
CA SER A 6 13.46 7.12 -8.47
C SER A 6 14.20 8.33 -7.89
N GLY A 7 13.93 9.54 -8.41
CA GLY A 7 14.51 10.78 -7.89
C GLY A 7 14.04 11.12 -6.47
N PHE A 8 12.80 10.77 -6.13
CA PHE A 8 12.28 10.94 -4.77
C PHE A 8 12.91 9.93 -3.78
N ALA A 9 13.08 8.67 -4.19
CA ALA A 9 13.73 7.66 -3.38
C ALA A 9 15.17 8.05 -3.04
N GLN A 10 15.90 8.65 -3.99
CA GLN A 10 17.24 9.16 -3.74
C GLN A 10 17.23 10.30 -2.72
N ARG A 11 16.39 11.32 -2.91
CA ARG A 11 16.26 12.43 -1.94
C ARG A 11 15.87 11.96 -0.54
N ALA A 12 14.99 10.96 -0.44
CA ALA A 12 14.61 10.38 0.84
C ALA A 12 15.81 9.72 1.55
N ARG A 13 16.73 9.08 0.82
CA ARG A 13 17.99 8.56 1.38
C ARG A 13 18.89 9.70 1.87
N ASP A 14 19.06 10.75 1.07
CA ASP A 14 19.89 11.91 1.44
C ASP A 14 19.36 12.63 2.70
N LEU A 15 18.04 12.73 2.83
CA LEU A 15 17.39 13.26 4.04
C LEU A 15 17.57 12.32 5.24
N ALA A 16 17.50 11.01 5.02
CA ALA A 16 17.62 10.01 6.07
C ALA A 16 19.01 10.01 6.73
N GLU A 17 20.07 10.32 5.98
CA GLU A 17 21.43 10.44 6.53
C GLU A 17 21.58 11.56 7.56
N LYS A 18 20.77 12.62 7.45
CA LYS A 18 20.80 13.79 8.35
C LYS A 18 19.70 13.78 9.41
N ALA A 19 18.79 12.81 9.35
CA ALA A 19 17.62 12.75 10.20
C ALA A 19 17.90 12.05 11.53
N ASP A 20 17.03 12.29 12.51
CA ASP A 20 16.99 11.50 13.75
C ASP A 20 16.72 10.01 13.45
N PRO A 21 17.04 9.08 14.37
CA PRO A 21 16.92 7.64 14.13
C PRO A 21 15.51 7.18 13.73
N PHE A 22 14.46 7.83 14.25
CA PHE A 22 13.08 7.49 13.96
C PHE A 22 12.70 7.93 12.55
N THR A 23 12.98 9.18 12.21
CA THR A 23 12.72 9.77 10.89
C THR A 23 13.58 9.11 9.81
N ARG A 24 14.85 8.80 10.09
CA ARG A 24 15.73 8.04 9.21
C ARG A 24 15.10 6.71 8.80
N ARG A 25 14.60 5.95 9.77
CA ARG A 25 13.96 4.65 9.49
C ARG A 25 12.70 4.81 8.63
N ARG A 26 11.92 5.86 8.87
CA ARG A 26 10.70 6.16 8.09
C ARG A 26 11.00 6.59 6.66
N LEU A 27 12.02 7.43 6.46
CA LEU A 27 12.47 7.89 5.15
C LEU A 27 13.07 6.75 4.31
N LEU A 28 13.85 5.86 4.92
CA LEU A 28 14.39 4.68 4.24
C LEU A 28 13.29 3.70 3.83
N ASP A 29 12.28 3.49 4.68
CA ASP A 29 11.12 2.68 4.32
C ASP A 29 10.34 3.29 3.15
N LEU A 30 10.15 4.61 3.17
CA LEU A 30 9.49 5.35 2.10
C LEU A 30 10.26 5.23 0.77
N ALA A 31 11.59 5.37 0.79
CA ALA A 31 12.44 5.21 -0.38
C ALA A 31 12.30 3.81 -1.01
N LYS A 32 12.29 2.75 -0.18
CA LYS A 32 12.10 1.36 -0.63
C LYS A 32 10.75 1.14 -1.29
N ARG A 33 9.67 1.73 -0.74
CA ARG A 33 8.32 1.64 -1.34
C ARG A 33 8.25 2.32 -2.70
N TYR A 34 8.93 3.45 -2.88
CA TYR A 34 8.97 4.14 -4.17
C TYR A 34 9.81 3.40 -5.20
N ASP A 35 10.94 2.82 -4.82
CA ASP A 35 11.76 1.96 -5.67
C ASP A 35 10.98 0.71 -6.14
N ALA A 36 10.24 0.08 -5.23
CA ALA A 36 9.35 -1.05 -5.55
C ALA A 36 8.12 -0.65 -6.38
N LYS A 37 7.65 0.60 -6.29
CA LYS A 37 6.53 1.13 -7.09
C LYS A 37 6.98 1.51 -8.51
N SER A 38 8.22 1.98 -8.66
CA SER A 38 8.85 2.24 -9.96
C SER A 38 8.92 0.98 -10.81
N ARG A 39 9.12 -0.18 -10.19
CA ARG A 39 9.25 -1.47 -10.86
C ARG A 39 7.95 -2.28 -10.70
N PRO A 40 7.09 -2.41 -11.73
CA PRO A 40 5.73 -2.94 -11.59
C PRO A 40 5.64 -4.47 -11.37
N GLY A 41 6.55 -5.08 -10.59
CA GLY A 41 6.64 -6.52 -10.38
C GLY A 41 7.00 -6.99 -8.97
N SER A 42 7.12 -6.11 -7.97
CA SER A 42 7.52 -6.53 -6.61
C SER A 42 6.33 -6.51 -5.63
N PRO A 43 5.97 -7.65 -5.01
CA PRO A 43 4.81 -7.77 -4.11
C PRO A 43 5.18 -7.32 -2.70
N VAL A 44 5.69 -6.09 -2.52
CA VAL A 44 5.91 -5.54 -1.17
C VAL A 44 4.71 -4.67 -0.82
N GLY A 45 3.73 -5.29 -0.16
CA GLY A 45 2.73 -4.56 0.62
C GLY A 45 1.30 -4.51 0.05
N ARG A 46 0.80 -5.60 -0.55
CA ARG A 46 -0.64 -5.74 -0.80
C ARG A 46 -1.24 -6.93 -0.06
N SER A 47 -1.23 -6.87 1.27
CA SER A 47 -2.34 -7.42 2.05
C SER A 47 -3.51 -6.42 1.98
N ILE A 48 -3.98 -6.13 0.76
CA ILE A 48 -5.39 -5.76 0.61
C ILE A 48 -6.10 -7.11 0.68
N PRO A 49 -6.86 -7.42 1.74
CA PRO A 49 -7.71 -8.61 1.68
C PRO A 49 -8.57 -8.46 0.42
N PRO A 50 -8.64 -9.49 -0.43
CA PRO A 50 -9.54 -9.43 -1.59
C PRO A 50 -10.91 -9.04 -1.05
N ALA A 51 -11.52 -8.04 -1.69
CA ALA A 51 -12.87 -7.61 -1.39
C ALA A 51 -13.75 -8.87 -1.40
N ARG A 52 -14.12 -9.36 -0.21
CA ARG A 52 -15.02 -10.50 -0.08
C ARG A 52 -16.40 -9.99 -0.46
N ALA A 53 -16.67 -10.06 -1.76
CA ALA A 53 -17.99 -9.96 -2.33
C ALA A 53 -18.86 -11.08 -1.76
N THR A 54 -19.58 -10.78 -0.68
CA THR A 54 -20.84 -11.45 -0.32
C THR A 54 -21.60 -10.50 0.62
N PRO A 55 -22.61 -9.76 0.17
CA PRO A 55 -23.65 -9.32 1.10
C PRO A 55 -24.28 -10.57 1.72
N PRO A 56 -24.60 -10.57 3.03
CA PRO A 56 -25.24 -11.72 3.66
C PRO A 56 -26.57 -11.99 2.94
N THR A 57 -26.76 -13.25 2.55
CA THR A 57 -28.06 -13.84 2.25
C THR A 57 -29.09 -13.33 3.25
N VAL A 58 -29.91 -12.36 2.82
CA VAL A 58 -31.16 -12.08 3.51
C VAL A 58 -32.16 -13.07 2.93
N LEU A 59 -32.26 -14.21 3.62
CA LEU A 59 -33.39 -15.13 3.54
C LEU A 59 -34.67 -14.34 3.85
N PHE A 60 -35.29 -13.74 2.84
CA PHE A 60 -36.68 -13.32 2.94
C PHE A 60 -37.55 -14.54 2.64
N SER A 61 -37.75 -15.36 3.67
CA SER A 61 -38.90 -16.27 3.73
C SER A 61 -40.13 -15.44 4.08
N GLY A 62 -41.12 -15.48 3.19
CA GLY A 62 -42.42 -14.83 3.35
C GLY A 62 -43.37 -15.31 2.25
N SER A 63 -43.57 -16.63 2.18
CA SER A 63 -44.71 -17.22 1.48
C SER A 63 -45.89 -17.32 2.45
N GLY A 64 -47.03 -16.75 2.08
CA GLY A 64 -48.35 -17.29 2.40
C GLY A 64 -49.18 -16.57 3.49
N GLU A 65 -50.50 -16.59 3.23
CA GLU A 65 -51.67 -16.20 4.05
C GLU A 65 -51.98 -14.69 4.15
N ILE A 66 -53.18 -14.20 3.78
CA ILE A 66 -54.54 -14.76 3.62
C ILE A 66 -55.30 -14.10 2.46
#